data_AF-A0A2V6G4Z5-F1
#
_entry.id   AF-A0A2V6G4Z5-F1
#
_cell.length_a   1.000
_cell.length_b   1.000
_cell.length_c   1.000
_cell.angle_alpha   90.00
_cell.angle_beta   90.00
_cell.angle_gamma   90.00
#
_symmetry.space_group_name_H-M   'P 1'
#
loop_
_entity.id
_entity.type
_entity.pdbx_description
1 polymer ?
#
loop_
_entity_poly.entity_id
_entity_poly.type
_entity_poly.pdbx_seq_one_letter_code
_entity_poly.pdbx_strand_id
1 'polypeptide(L)'
;MEPGEALSTTTQIAVALAGFAGVVVVFRSESVHEWSPIDKLRLRFLLANSIIPLGLGMIALLLLTVEPALVGVWNWCSGVAFVVSLLFAITMTKAFRQVELPQIQRERVTRFVFYLFGILGIAAMLLQLYNTAFLHRFWPFFAGIIFQLITAMFQFARMILLPPE
;
A
#
# COMPACT_ATOMS: atom_id res chain seq x y z
N MET A 1 15.53 12.89 -12.32
CA MET A 1 15.74 11.66 -11.53
C MET A 1 15.50 10.49 -12.45
N GLU A 2 16.46 9.56 -12.52
CA GLU A 2 16.29 8.38 -13.36
C GLU A 2 15.26 7.42 -12.75
N PRO A 3 14.44 6.71 -13.55
CA PRO A 3 13.43 5.79 -13.03
C PRO A 3 14.01 4.74 -12.05
N GLY A 4 15.22 4.24 -12.32
CA GLY A 4 15.89 3.28 -11.45
C GLY A 4 16.26 3.84 -10.08
N GLU A 5 16.77 5.07 -10.02
CA GLU A 5 17.12 5.75 -8.77
C GLU A 5 15.88 6.04 -7.91
N ALA A 6 14.80 6.51 -8.54
CA ALA A 6 13.53 6.76 -7.87
C ALA A 6 12.94 5.44 -7.32
N LEU A 7 12.94 4.37 -8.10
CA LEU A 7 12.45 3.06 -7.67
C LEU A 7 13.29 2.47 -6.55
N SER A 8 14.63 2.55 -6.63
CA SER A 8 15.54 2.13 -5.56
C SER A 8 15.24 2.87 -4.25
N THR A 9 15.10 4.19 -4.32
CA THR A 9 14.76 5.01 -3.15
C THR A 9 13.42 4.59 -2.54
N THR A 10 12.37 4.43 -3.34
CA THR A 10 11.07 3.99 -2.84
C THR A 10 11.08 2.57 -2.30
N THR A 11 11.89 1.68 -2.88
CA THR A 11 12.09 0.30 -2.41
C THR A 11 12.73 0.31 -1.02
N GLN A 12 13.75 1.14 -0.81
CA GLN A 12 14.38 1.30 0.51
C GLN A 12 13.38 1.83 1.56
N ILE A 13 12.58 2.84 1.20
CA ILE A 13 11.52 3.36 2.08
C ILE A 13 10.50 2.26 2.40
N ALA A 14 10.10 1.46 1.42
CA ALA A 14 9.16 0.35 1.59
C ALA A 14 9.69 -0.71 2.56
N VAL A 15 10.97 -1.11 2.42
CA VAL A 15 11.63 -2.03 3.36
C VAL A 15 11.69 -1.43 4.77
N ALA A 16 12.03 -0.16 4.90
CA ALA A 16 12.11 0.51 6.20
C ALA A 16 10.73 0.53 6.90
N LEU A 17 9.66 0.89 6.19
CA LEU A 17 8.28 0.89 6.71
C LEU A 17 7.83 -0.53 7.10
N ALA A 18 8.15 -1.54 6.29
CA ALA A 18 7.88 -2.93 6.63
C ALA A 18 8.65 -3.38 7.89
N GLY A 19 9.90 -2.95 8.06
CA GLY A 19 10.70 -3.18 9.26
C GLY A 19 10.11 -2.52 10.51
N PHE A 20 9.62 -1.28 10.38
CA PHE A 20 8.94 -0.58 11.47
C PHE A 20 7.65 -1.27 11.93
N ALA A 21 6.97 -2.02 11.06
CA ALA A 21 5.86 -2.88 11.47
C ALA A 21 6.28 -3.89 12.55
N GLY A 22 7.46 -4.49 12.40
CA GLY A 22 8.03 -5.42 13.38
C GLY A 22 8.31 -4.76 14.72
N VAL A 23 8.81 -3.52 14.71
CA VAL A 23 9.00 -2.71 15.92
C VAL A 23 7.69 -2.52 16.67
N VAL A 24 6.61 -2.15 15.97
CA VAL A 24 5.30 -1.95 16.60
C VAL A 24 4.76 -3.25 17.20
N VAL A 25 4.97 -4.39 16.54
CA VAL A 25 4.58 -5.70 17.06
C VAL A 25 5.35 -6.07 18.33
N VAL A 26 6.65 -5.79 18.39
CA VAL A 26 7.50 -6.11 19.56
C VAL A 26 7.17 -5.23 20.77
N PHE A 27 6.88 -3.94 20.55
CA PHE A 27 6.62 -2.99 21.64
C PHE A 27 5.22 -3.09 22.25
N ARG A 28 4.32 -3.90 21.67
CA ARG A 28 3.00 -4.14 22.22
C ARG A 28 3.02 -5.44 23.04
N SER A 29 2.64 -5.35 24.30
CA SER A 29 2.76 -6.45 25.29
C SER A 29 1.84 -7.64 25.02
N GLU A 30 0.78 -7.43 24.25
CA GLU A 30 -0.19 -8.47 23.91
C GLU A 30 0.26 -9.27 22.69
N SER A 31 0.00 -10.57 22.69
CA SER A 31 0.26 -11.38 21.51
C SER A 31 -0.62 -10.92 20.35
N VAL A 32 -0.12 -10.97 19.11
CA VAL A 32 -0.87 -10.53 17.92
C VAL A 32 -2.23 -11.22 17.80
N HIS A 33 -2.38 -12.42 18.37
CA HIS A 33 -3.64 -13.17 18.40
C HIS A 33 -4.68 -12.55 19.34
N GLU A 34 -4.26 -11.86 20.41
CA GLU A 34 -5.13 -11.22 21.39
C GLU A 34 -5.56 -9.81 20.98
N TRP A 35 -4.88 -9.20 20.00
CA TRP A 35 -5.21 -7.86 19.56
C TRP A 35 -6.65 -7.75 19.05
N SER A 36 -7.24 -6.57 19.26
CA SER A 36 -8.54 -6.25 18.70
C SER A 36 -8.53 -6.36 17.17
N PRO A 37 -9.66 -6.74 16.55
CA PRO A 37 -9.75 -6.89 15.10
C PRO A 37 -9.35 -5.62 14.32
N ILE A 38 -9.56 -4.44 14.92
CA ILE A 38 -9.20 -3.14 14.33
C ILE A 38 -7.69 -2.97 14.26
N ASP A 39 -6.96 -3.33 15.32
CA ASP A 39 -5.50 -3.19 15.33
C ASP A 39 -4.80 -4.22 14.46
N LYS A 40 -5.35 -5.44 14.38
CA LYS A 40 -4.94 -6.43 13.36
C LYS A 40 -5.13 -5.89 11.95
N LEU A 41 -6.26 -5.21 11.70
CA LEU A 41 -6.55 -4.61 10.40
C LEU A 41 -5.58 -3.46 10.08
N ARG A 42 -5.28 -2.58 11.04
CA ARG A 42 -4.30 -1.48 10.89
C ARG A 42 -2.90 -2.02 10.55
N LEU A 43 -2.44 -3.04 11.29
CA LEU A 43 -1.15 -3.70 11.01
C LEU A 43 -1.15 -4.32 9.60
N ARG A 44 -2.23 -5.01 9.22
CA ARG A 44 -2.36 -5.59 7.88
C ARG A 44 -2.34 -4.53 6.78
N PHE A 45 -2.98 -3.38 7.01
CA PHE A 45 -2.91 -2.23 6.10
C PHE A 45 -1.50 -1.68 5.96
N LEU A 46 -0.78 -1.50 7.07
CA LEU A 46 0.59 -1.01 7.08
C LEU A 46 1.51 -1.97 6.30
N LEU A 47 1.45 -3.26 6.62
CA LEU A 47 2.27 -4.29 5.97
C LEU A 47 1.97 -4.39 4.49
N ALA A 48 0.70 -4.45 4.09
CA ALA A 48 0.34 -4.58 2.69
C ALA A 48 0.75 -3.33 1.88
N ASN A 49 0.55 -2.13 2.41
CA ASN A 49 0.97 -0.89 1.76
C ASN A 49 2.50 -0.67 1.77
N SER A 50 3.27 -1.54 2.42
CA SER A 50 4.74 -1.52 2.38
C SER A 50 5.29 -2.65 1.51
N ILE A 51 4.73 -3.85 1.59
CA ILE A 51 5.18 -5.04 0.84
C ILE A 51 4.78 -4.96 -0.64
N ILE A 52 3.58 -4.45 -0.96
CA ILE A 52 3.15 -4.29 -2.35
C ILE A 52 4.07 -3.33 -3.12
N PRO A 53 4.37 -2.10 -2.65
CA PRO A 53 5.26 -1.21 -3.37
C PRO A 53 6.69 -1.74 -3.42
N LEU A 54 7.15 -2.47 -2.38
CA LEU A 54 8.42 -3.18 -2.41
C LEU A 54 8.49 -4.20 -3.55
N GLY A 55 7.50 -5.08 -3.66
CA GLY A 55 7.45 -6.10 -4.71
C GLY A 55 7.36 -5.48 -6.11
N LEU A 56 6.50 -4.47 -6.28
CA LEU A 56 6.37 -3.75 -7.55
C LEU A 56 7.66 -3.02 -7.94
N GLY A 57 8.33 -2.38 -6.98
CA GLY A 57 9.61 -1.71 -7.17
C GLY A 57 10.72 -2.68 -7.59
N MET A 58 10.82 -3.83 -6.90
CA MET A 58 11.79 -4.88 -7.23
C MET A 58 11.55 -5.49 -8.62
N ILE A 59 10.29 -5.76 -8.98
CA ILE A 59 9.93 -6.25 -10.31
C ILE A 59 10.29 -5.22 -11.39
N ALA A 60 9.98 -3.94 -11.16
CA ALA A 60 10.30 -2.87 -12.08
C ALA A 60 11.83 -2.70 -12.25
N LEU A 61 12.60 -2.76 -11.16
CA LEU A 61 14.06 -2.73 -11.21
C LEU A 61 14.63 -3.92 -11.99
N LEU A 62 14.08 -5.13 -11.79
CA LEU A 62 14.50 -6.32 -12.55
C LEU A 62 14.16 -6.21 -14.05
N LEU A 63 13.02 -5.63 -14.40
CA LEU A 63 12.65 -5.39 -15.79
C LEU A 63 13.57 -4.36 -16.47
N LEU A 64 14.10 -3.41 -15.71
CA LEU A 64 15.05 -2.41 -16.22
C LEU A 64 16.44 -2.98 -16.51
N THR A 65 16.80 -4.17 -15.99
CA THR A 65 18.10 -4.80 -16.29
C THR A 65 18.11 -5.61 -17.59
N VAL A 66 16.95 -5.82 -18.23
CA VAL A 66 16.84 -6.54 -19.50
C VAL A 66 17.11 -5.57 -20.65
N GLU A 67 18.23 -5.76 -21.35
CA GLU A 67 18.55 -5.03 -22.58
C GLU A 67 18.13 -5.81 -23.84
N PRO A 68 17.48 -5.17 -24.84
CA PRO A 68 16.96 -3.81 -24.82
C PRO A 68 15.72 -3.70 -23.93
N ALA A 69 15.54 -2.55 -23.27
CA ALA A 69 14.40 -2.28 -22.41
C ALA A 69 13.10 -2.60 -23.16
N LEU A 70 12.28 -3.51 -22.61
CA LEU A 70 11.06 -3.96 -23.28
C LEU A 70 10.22 -2.75 -23.69
N VAL A 71 9.86 -2.68 -24.96
CA VAL A 71 8.90 -1.67 -25.45
C VAL A 71 7.60 -1.87 -24.66
N GLY A 72 7.32 -0.96 -23.72
CA GLY A 72 6.15 -1.06 -22.83
C GLY A 72 6.39 -1.67 -21.44
N VAL A 73 7.62 -1.66 -20.88
CA VAL A 73 7.87 -2.01 -19.45
C VAL A 73 6.84 -1.35 -18.52
N TRP A 74 6.60 -0.04 -18.71
CA TRP A 74 5.68 0.71 -17.86
C TRP A 74 4.21 0.29 -18.00
N ASN A 75 3.81 -0.27 -19.16
CA ASN A 75 2.46 -0.81 -19.34
C ASN A 75 2.27 -2.09 -18.55
N TRP A 76 3.26 -2.99 -18.62
CA TRP A 76 3.25 -4.22 -17.83
C TRP A 76 3.31 -3.91 -16.34
N CYS A 77 4.20 -3.00 -15.91
CA CYS A 77 4.28 -2.57 -14.52
C CYS A 77 2.98 -1.93 -14.01
N SER A 78 2.36 -1.02 -14.78
CA SER A 78 1.07 -0.42 -14.40
C SER A 78 -0.08 -1.41 -14.45
N GLY A 79 -0.10 -2.35 -15.40
CA GLY A 79 -1.10 -3.41 -15.49
C GLY A 79 -1.02 -4.36 -14.29
N VAL A 80 0.18 -4.82 -13.94
CA VAL A 80 0.42 -5.64 -12.73
C VAL A 80 0.04 -4.84 -11.49
N ALA A 81 0.45 -3.57 -11.38
CA ALA A 81 0.09 -2.71 -10.26
C ALA A 81 -1.44 -2.54 -10.12
N PHE A 82 -2.16 -2.41 -11.22
CA PHE A 82 -3.62 -2.34 -11.23
C PHE A 82 -4.25 -3.64 -10.70
N VAL A 83 -3.83 -4.80 -11.20
CA VAL A 83 -4.35 -6.11 -10.77
C VAL A 83 -4.07 -6.34 -9.28
N VAL A 84 -2.85 -6.06 -8.83
CA VAL A 84 -2.47 -6.21 -7.42
C VAL A 84 -3.25 -5.24 -6.54
N SER A 85 -3.42 -3.99 -6.97
CA SER A 85 -4.21 -2.99 -6.22
C SER A 85 -5.70 -3.38 -6.15
N LEU A 86 -6.26 -3.96 -7.21
CA LEU A 86 -7.64 -4.46 -7.23
C LEU A 86 -7.82 -5.62 -6.24
N LEU A 87 -6.92 -6.61 -6.25
CA LEU A 87 -6.94 -7.72 -5.30
C LEU A 87 -6.77 -7.23 -3.86
N PHE A 88 -5.89 -6.25 -3.64
CA PHE A 88 -5.72 -5.60 -2.34
C PHE A 88 -7.01 -4.91 -1.88
N ALA A 89 -7.64 -4.11 -2.75
CA ALA A 89 -8.90 -3.44 -2.43
C ALA A 89 -10.03 -4.43 -2.08
N ILE A 90 -10.14 -5.53 -2.82
CA ILE A 90 -11.15 -6.58 -2.56
C ILE A 90 -10.88 -7.27 -1.22
N THR A 91 -9.64 -7.69 -0.97
CA THR A 91 -9.27 -8.38 0.28
C THR A 91 -9.43 -7.48 1.50
N MET A 92 -9.08 -6.20 1.39
CA MET A 92 -9.29 -5.22 2.46
C MET A 92 -10.76 -4.92 2.70
N THR A 93 -11.56 -4.76 1.64
CA THR A 93 -13.01 -4.54 1.79
C THR A 93 -13.69 -5.73 2.46
N LYS A 94 -13.28 -6.96 2.11
CA LYS A 94 -13.77 -8.17 2.79
C LYS A 94 -13.35 -8.22 4.26
N ALA A 95 -12.08 -7.96 4.56
CA ALA A 95 -11.58 -7.94 5.93
C ALA A 95 -12.30 -6.88 6.78
N PHE A 96 -12.54 -5.69 6.21
CA PHE A 96 -13.28 -4.62 6.88
C PHE A 96 -14.74 -5.02 7.14
N ARG A 97 -15.44 -5.56 6.14
CA ARG A 97 -16.83 -6.03 6.30
C ARG A 97 -16.97 -7.17 7.33
N GLN A 98 -15.93 -7.98 7.52
CA GLN A 98 -15.93 -9.03 8.55
C GLN A 98 -15.76 -8.48 9.97
N VAL A 99 -15.13 -7.31 10.11
CA VAL A 99 -14.99 -6.58 11.38
C VAL A 99 -16.20 -5.68 11.65
N GLU A 100 -16.93 -5.27 10.60
CA GLU A 100 -18.18 -4.51 10.71
C GLU A 100 -19.34 -5.38 11.20
N LEU A 101 -19.79 -5.13 12.43
CA LEU A 101 -21.20 -4.85 12.72
C LEU A 101 -21.45 -4.05 14.03
N PRO A 102 -20.64 -4.15 15.11
CA PRO A 102 -20.90 -3.32 16.31
C PRO A 102 -19.86 -2.23 16.67
N GLN A 103 -18.57 -2.38 16.35
CA GLN A 103 -17.51 -1.51 16.95
C GLN A 103 -17.17 -0.24 16.15
N ILE A 104 -17.21 -0.29 14.81
CA ILE A 104 -16.83 0.86 13.95
C ILE A 104 -17.88 2.00 13.98
N GLN A 105 -19.09 1.71 14.45
CA GLN A 105 -20.14 2.72 14.62
C GLN A 105 -19.78 3.78 15.68
N ARG A 106 -18.77 3.51 16.53
CA ARG A 106 -18.36 4.39 17.64
C ARG A 106 -17.33 5.46 17.26
N GLU A 107 -16.53 5.26 16.22
CA GLU A 107 -15.46 6.21 15.82
C GLU A 107 -15.66 6.82 14.41
N ARG A 108 -16.26 8.01 14.36
CA ARG A 108 -16.47 8.78 13.13
C ARG A 108 -15.18 9.07 12.35
N VAL A 109 -14.05 9.23 13.06
CA VAL A 109 -12.73 9.55 12.48
C VAL A 109 -12.16 8.37 11.69
N THR A 110 -12.23 7.16 12.25
CA THR A 110 -11.73 5.94 11.59
C THR A 110 -12.49 5.65 10.29
N ARG A 111 -13.81 5.90 10.28
CA ARG A 111 -14.65 5.80 9.08
C ARG A 111 -14.29 6.83 8.01
N PHE A 112 -14.08 8.09 8.39
CA PHE A 112 -13.72 9.16 7.45
C PHE A 112 -12.38 8.87 6.76
N VAL A 113 -11.37 8.49 7.55
CA VAL A 113 -10.04 8.12 7.03
C VAL A 113 -10.15 6.97 6.03
N PHE A 114 -10.92 5.92 6.36
CA PHE A 114 -11.08 4.78 5.47
C PHE A 114 -11.69 5.16 4.12
N TYR A 115 -12.78 5.94 4.11
CA TYR A 115 -13.38 6.38 2.85
C TYR A 115 -12.47 7.33 2.07
N LEU A 116 -11.74 8.21 2.74
CA LEU A 116 -10.80 9.12 2.08
C LEU A 116 -9.70 8.34 1.35
N PHE A 117 -9.01 7.42 2.04
CA PHE A 117 -7.99 6.57 1.41
C PHE A 117 -8.59 5.60 0.39
N GLY A 118 -9.83 5.16 0.58
CA GLY A 118 -10.56 4.36 -0.41
C GLY A 118 -10.80 5.11 -1.72
N ILE A 119 -11.31 6.35 -1.65
CA ILE A 119 -11.54 7.21 -2.82
C ILE A 119 -10.21 7.51 -3.53
N LEU A 120 -9.19 7.90 -2.77
CA LEU A 120 -7.86 8.17 -3.32
C LEU A 120 -7.23 6.91 -3.94
N GLY A 121 -7.44 5.74 -3.33
CA GLY A 121 -6.99 4.45 -3.85
C GLY A 121 -7.68 4.08 -5.17
N ILE A 122 -8.98 4.33 -5.28
CA ILE A 122 -9.72 4.16 -6.55
C ILE A 122 -9.18 5.11 -7.62
N ALA A 123 -8.94 6.37 -7.28
CA ALA A 123 -8.33 7.34 -8.20
C ALA A 123 -6.94 6.88 -8.67
N ALA A 124 -6.11 6.37 -7.76
CA ALA A 124 -4.80 5.80 -8.09
C ALA A 124 -4.92 4.57 -9.01
N MET A 125 -5.90 3.69 -8.78
CA MET A 125 -6.16 2.54 -9.66
C MET A 125 -6.60 2.97 -11.07
N LEU A 126 -7.53 3.91 -11.17
CA LEU A 126 -7.97 4.46 -12.46
C LEU A 126 -6.79 5.12 -13.19
N LEU A 127 -5.90 5.77 -12.45
CA LEU A 127 -4.69 6.35 -13.02
C LEU A 127 -3.74 5.27 -13.56
N GLN A 128 -3.58 4.12 -12.90
CA GLN A 128 -2.80 2.99 -13.44
C GLN A 128 -3.44 2.42 -14.71
N LEU A 129 -4.76 2.30 -14.72
CA LEU A 129 -5.51 1.80 -15.88
C LEU A 129 -5.35 2.74 -17.07
N TYR A 130 -5.50 4.05 -16.83
CA TYR A 130 -5.29 5.08 -17.85
C TYR A 130 -3.86 5.08 -18.36
N ASN A 131 -2.86 4.86 -17.48
CA ASN A 131 -1.47 4.76 -17.89
C ASN A 131 -1.21 3.57 -18.80
N THR A 132 -1.82 2.43 -18.48
CA THR A 132 -1.69 1.19 -19.24
C THR A 132 -2.30 1.33 -20.64
N ALA A 133 -3.40 2.07 -20.78
CA ALA A 133 -4.13 2.22 -22.04
C ALA A 133 -3.62 3.36 -22.94
N PHE A 134 -3.15 4.49 -22.38
CA PHE A 134 -2.89 5.70 -23.19
C PHE A 134 -1.53 6.37 -22.96
N LEU A 135 -1.04 6.49 -21.72
CA LEU A 135 0.15 7.30 -21.43
C LEU A 135 1.46 6.54 -21.63
N HIS A 136 1.52 5.29 -21.17
CA HIS A 136 2.72 4.46 -21.21
C HIS A 136 3.95 5.11 -20.54
N ARG A 137 3.73 5.93 -19.49
CA ARG A 137 4.78 6.70 -18.80
C ARG A 137 5.13 6.10 -17.45
N PHE A 138 6.30 6.47 -16.94
CA PHE A 138 6.77 6.08 -15.60
C PHE A 138 5.97 6.72 -14.45
N TRP A 139 5.63 8.01 -14.58
CA TRP A 139 5.11 8.79 -13.45
C TRP A 139 3.82 8.24 -12.82
N PRO A 140 2.84 7.65 -13.56
CA PRO A 140 1.62 7.12 -12.94
C PRO A 140 1.90 5.89 -12.11
N PHE A 141 2.77 4.99 -12.60
CA PHE A 141 3.25 3.84 -11.84
C PHE A 141 3.91 4.28 -10.54
N PHE A 142 4.84 5.24 -10.65
CA PHE A 142 5.54 5.79 -9.50
C PHE A 142 4.61 6.49 -8.49
N ALA A 143 3.63 7.26 -8.96
CA ALA A 143 2.64 7.92 -8.11
C ALA A 143 1.82 6.90 -7.29
N GLY A 144 1.51 5.74 -7.87
CA GLY A 144 0.85 4.64 -7.15
C GLY A 144 1.70 4.07 -6.01
N ILE A 145 3.00 3.87 -6.25
CA ILE A 145 3.96 3.46 -5.21
C ILE A 145 4.00 4.48 -4.08
N ILE A 146 4.16 5.76 -4.41
CA ILE A 146 4.20 6.85 -3.42
C ILE A 146 2.91 6.91 -2.59
N PHE A 147 1.75 6.77 -3.24
CA PHE A 147 0.47 6.75 -2.54
C PHE A 147 0.37 5.60 -1.52
N GLN A 148 0.84 4.40 -1.88
CA GLN A 148 0.88 3.27 -0.94
C GLN A 148 1.83 3.56 0.22
N LEU A 149 3.04 4.07 -0.03
CA LEU A 149 4.00 4.41 1.03
C LEU A 149 3.47 5.48 1.99
N ILE A 150 2.80 6.53 1.48
CA ILE A 150 2.15 7.54 2.32
C ILE A 150 1.06 6.91 3.18
N THR A 151 0.27 6.00 2.59
CA THR A 151 -0.79 5.27 3.32
C THR A 151 -0.19 4.40 4.42
N ALA A 152 0.91 3.68 4.15
CA ALA A 152 1.63 2.88 5.16
C ALA A 152 2.17 3.76 6.29
N MET A 153 2.82 4.88 5.97
CA MET A 153 3.34 5.83 6.96
C MET A 153 2.23 6.42 7.83
N PHE A 154 1.10 6.78 7.23
CA PHE A 154 -0.06 7.27 7.97
C PHE A 154 -0.62 6.22 8.93
N GLN A 155 -0.71 4.96 8.50
CA GLN A 155 -1.15 3.85 9.36
C GLN A 155 -0.17 3.58 10.50
N PHE A 156 1.13 3.65 10.23
CA PHE A 156 2.18 3.55 11.25
C PHE A 156 2.04 4.65 12.32
N ALA A 157 1.90 5.91 11.90
CA ALA A 157 1.71 7.03 12.82
C ALA A 157 0.45 6.84 13.68
N ARG A 158 -0.66 6.39 13.09
CA ARG A 158 -1.89 6.09 13.85
C ARG A 158 -1.71 4.97 14.87
N MET A 159 -0.93 3.95 14.54
CA MET A 159 -0.70 2.80 15.42
C MET A 159 0.18 3.15 16.63
N ILE A 160 1.04 4.16 16.50
CA ILE A 160 1.86 4.68 17.62
C ILE A 160 1.11 5.72 18.44
N LEU A 161 0.39 6.63 17.78
CA LEU A 161 -0.20 7.81 18.42
C LEU A 161 -1.58 7.54 19.05
N LEU A 162 -2.32 6.55 18.54
CA LEU A 162 -3.62 6.21 19.11
C LEU A 162 -3.47 5.12 20.17
N PRO A 163 -4.15 5.24 21.32
CA PRO A 163 -4.16 4.19 22.31
C PRO A 163 -4.76 2.90 21.71
N PRO A 164 -4.29 1.73 22.14
CA PRO A 164 -4.87 0.45 21.73
C PRO A 164 -6.34 0.37 22.15
N GLU A 165 -7.21 -0.03 21.23
CA GLU A 165 -8.65 -0.28 21.49
C GLU A 165 -8.92 -1.74 21.90
#